data_AF-A0A9E4EPU3-F1
#
_entry.id   AF-A0A9E4EPU3-F1
#
_cell.length_a   1.000
_cell.length_b   1.000
_cell.length_c   1.000
_cell.angle_alpha   90.00
_cell.angle_beta   90.00
_cell.angle_gamma   90.00
#
_symmetry.space_group_name_H-M   'P 1'
#
loop_
_entity.id
_entity.type
_entity.pdbx_description
1 polymer ?
#
loop_
_entity_poly.entity_id
_entity_poly.type
_entity_poly.pdbx_seq_one_letter_code
_entity_poly.pdbx_strand_id
1 'polypeptide(L)'
;MHYATDTPLPRVRNVEVIPIDQGGERAFYIRDPLEIAPQPLLLGPAGMLVLSQLDGRRTINEILESLRKALPGGEVGVGEIRHVLGRLSEGCYLDDPAAAARLSGVRKAFERAEVRPAWHSMQRRQSPRLAGDRPNIPSVNAFSPFVLATRAHLPYALYWT
;
A
#
# COMPACT_ATOMS: atom_id res chain seq x y z
N MET A 1 12.97 -1.06 -9.63
CA MET A 1 14.07 -1.09 -8.64
C MET A 1 14.36 -2.55 -8.31
N HIS A 2 15.61 -3.01 -8.33
CA HIS A 2 15.93 -4.41 -8.02
C HIS A 2 16.49 -4.50 -6.60
N TYR A 3 15.79 -5.22 -5.72
CA TYR A 3 16.25 -5.49 -4.36
C TYR A 3 17.10 -6.77 -4.33
N ALA A 4 18.36 -6.64 -3.95
CA ALA A 4 19.27 -7.76 -3.71
C ALA A 4 18.85 -8.54 -2.45
N THR A 5 19.20 -9.82 -2.37
CA THR A 5 18.78 -10.71 -1.28
C THR A 5 19.41 -10.37 0.06
N ASP A 6 20.66 -9.90 0.04
CA ASP A 6 21.54 -9.74 1.21
C ASP A 6 21.83 -8.28 1.53
N THR A 7 21.10 -7.35 0.92
CA THR A 7 21.21 -5.91 1.19
C THR A 7 20.06 -5.47 2.09
N PRO A 8 20.30 -4.60 3.09
CA PRO A 8 19.24 -4.02 3.89
C PRO A 8 18.18 -3.35 3.01
N LEU A 9 16.93 -3.66 3.29
CA LEU A 9 15.77 -3.13 2.57
C LEU A 9 15.42 -1.73 3.11
N PRO A 10 14.82 -0.86 2.29
CA PRO A 10 14.34 0.43 2.75
C PRO A 10 13.23 0.26 3.81
N ARG A 11 13.20 1.18 4.75
CA ARG A 11 12.20 1.23 5.83
C ARG A 11 10.83 1.62 5.27
N VAL A 12 9.76 1.10 5.86
CA VAL A 12 8.40 1.60 5.61
C VAL A 12 8.24 3.02 6.19
N ARG A 13 7.60 3.90 5.42
CA ARG A 13 7.22 5.23 5.90
C ARG A 13 6.13 5.15 6.96
N ASN A 14 5.79 6.28 7.56
CA ASN A 14 4.61 6.36 8.42
C ASN A 14 3.35 6.06 7.60
N VAL A 15 2.70 4.93 7.88
CA VAL A 15 1.51 4.46 7.18
C VAL A 15 0.42 4.16 8.19
N GLU A 16 -0.83 4.40 7.78
CA GLU A 16 -2.00 3.98 8.53
C GLU A 16 -2.50 2.66 7.97
N VAL A 17 -2.74 1.70 8.87
CA VAL A 17 -3.20 0.34 8.53
C VAL A 17 -4.56 0.12 9.16
N ILE A 18 -5.54 -0.22 8.33
CA ILE A 18 -6.92 -0.48 8.73
C ILE A 18 -7.23 -1.94 8.37
N PRO A 19 -7.42 -2.83 9.37
CA PRO A 19 -7.83 -4.20 9.09
C PRO A 19 -9.25 -4.21 8.53
N ILE A 20 -9.47 -5.02 7.50
CA ILE A 20 -10.80 -5.22 6.89
C ILE A 20 -11.06 -6.71 6.69
N ASP A 21 -12.33 -7.07 6.70
CA ASP A 21 -12.81 -8.40 6.30
C ASP A 21 -13.41 -8.30 4.90
N GLN A 22 -12.95 -9.12 3.97
CA GLN A 22 -13.50 -9.22 2.62
C GLN A 22 -13.87 -10.66 2.32
N GLY A 23 -15.15 -10.99 2.47
CA GLY A 23 -15.66 -12.31 2.13
C GLY A 23 -15.12 -13.42 3.05
N GLY A 24 -14.85 -13.13 4.33
CA GLY A 24 -14.27 -14.06 5.28
C GLY A 24 -12.73 -14.11 5.26
N GLU A 25 -12.10 -13.40 4.33
CA GLU A 25 -10.65 -13.26 4.25
C GLU A 25 -10.19 -11.95 4.89
N ARG A 26 -9.15 -12.03 5.72
CA ARG A 26 -8.57 -10.86 6.39
C ARG A 26 -7.62 -10.12 5.44
N ALA A 27 -7.88 -8.85 5.20
CA ALA A 27 -7.02 -7.96 4.46
C ALA A 27 -6.69 -6.69 5.26
N PHE A 28 -5.71 -5.94 4.78
CA PHE A 28 -5.23 -4.72 5.40
C PHE A 28 -5.23 -3.59 4.39
N TYR A 29 -6.05 -2.57 4.64
CA TYR A 29 -6.07 -1.34 3.87
C TYR A 29 -5.00 -0.39 4.40
N ILE A 30 -4.08 0.02 3.53
CA ILE A 30 -2.91 0.82 3.90
C ILE A 30 -2.92 2.14 3.15
N ARG A 31 -2.82 3.25 3.87
CA ARG A 31 -2.74 4.59 3.30
C ARG A 31 -1.61 5.41 3.91
N ASP A 32 -1.11 6.39 3.16
CA ASP A 32 -0.18 7.40 3.65
C ASP A 32 -0.97 8.60 4.19
N PRO A 33 -0.91 8.91 5.49
CA PRO A 33 -1.58 10.08 6.06
C PRO A 33 -1.12 11.41 5.43
N LEU A 34 0.07 11.44 4.83
CA LEU A 34 0.63 12.62 4.16
C LEU A 34 0.28 12.67 2.66
N GLU A 35 -0.45 11.67 2.14
CA GLU A 35 -0.87 11.58 0.74
C GLU A 35 0.27 11.72 -0.29
N ILE A 36 1.51 11.39 0.10
CA ILE A 36 2.63 11.31 -0.85
C ILE A 36 2.46 10.05 -1.70
N ALA A 37 2.08 8.94 -1.04
CA ALA A 37 1.52 7.77 -1.73
C ALA A 37 0.18 8.15 -2.37
N PRO A 38 0.04 8.07 -3.70
CA PRO A 38 -1.13 8.61 -4.40
C PRO A 38 -2.38 7.74 -4.27
N GLN A 39 -2.24 6.45 -3.94
CA GLN A 39 -3.34 5.50 -3.85
C GLN A 39 -3.12 4.54 -2.70
N PRO A 40 -4.19 4.16 -1.98
CA PRO A 40 -4.12 3.15 -0.95
C PRO A 40 -3.78 1.76 -1.53
N LEU A 41 -3.24 0.88 -0.68
CA LEU A 41 -2.96 -0.51 -1.01
C LEU A 41 -3.78 -1.47 -0.15
N LEU A 42 -4.15 -2.62 -0.73
CA LEU A 42 -4.69 -3.75 0.00
C LEU A 42 -3.63 -4.85 0.08
N LEU A 43 -3.23 -5.19 1.30
CA LEU A 43 -2.32 -6.31 1.58
C LEU A 43 -3.07 -7.47 2.20
N GLY A 44 -2.73 -8.68 1.77
CA GLY A 44 -3.10 -9.90 2.50
C GLY A 44 -2.21 -10.10 3.73
N PRO A 45 -2.46 -11.16 4.53
CA PRO A 45 -1.72 -11.42 5.77
C PRO A 45 -0.19 -11.54 5.56
N ALA A 46 0.24 -12.21 4.48
CA ALA A 46 1.66 -12.37 4.18
C ALA A 46 2.32 -11.03 3.77
N GLY A 47 1.62 -10.22 2.98
CA GLY A 47 2.08 -8.87 2.62
C GLY A 47 2.18 -7.95 3.85
N MET A 48 1.24 -8.05 4.78
CA MET A 48 1.28 -7.31 6.03
C MET A 48 2.46 -7.73 6.91
N LEU A 49 2.79 -9.02 6.95
CA LEU A 49 3.96 -9.53 7.67
C LEU A 49 5.28 -9.11 7.00
N VAL A 50 5.34 -8.95 5.68
CA VAL A 50 6.49 -8.31 5.03
C VAL A 50 6.58 -6.86 5.49
N LEU A 51 5.49 -6.08 5.38
CA LEU A 51 5.48 -4.66 5.71
C LEU A 51 5.89 -4.38 7.16
N SER A 52 5.44 -5.20 8.13
CA SER A 52 5.80 -5.04 9.55
C SER A 52 7.28 -5.29 9.86
N GLN A 53 8.02 -5.88 8.93
CA GLN A 53 9.44 -6.19 9.08
C GLN A 53 10.36 -5.19 8.37
N LEU A 54 9.82 -4.25 7.59
CA LEU A 54 10.60 -3.25 6.84
C LEU A 54 11.01 -2.08 7.75
N ASP A 55 12.00 -2.33 8.60
CA ASP A 55 12.55 -1.38 9.57
C ASP A 55 13.81 -0.62 9.07
N GLY A 56 14.29 -0.93 7.86
CA GLY A 56 15.50 -0.35 7.28
C GLY A 56 16.77 -1.17 7.54
N ARG A 57 16.67 -2.32 8.24
CA ARG A 57 17.82 -3.14 8.63
C ARG A 57 17.78 -4.53 8.03
N ARG A 58 16.57 -5.10 7.89
CA ARG A 58 16.40 -6.48 7.41
C ARG A 58 16.63 -6.62 5.92
N THR A 59 17.18 -7.77 5.55
CA THR A 59 17.39 -8.24 4.18
C THR A 59 16.20 -9.10 3.71
N ILE A 60 16.14 -9.44 2.42
CA ILE A 60 15.08 -10.34 1.91
C ILE A 60 15.23 -11.73 2.52
N ASN A 61 16.46 -12.23 2.68
CA ASN A 61 16.69 -13.56 3.24
C ASN A 61 16.20 -13.67 4.68
N GLU A 62 16.45 -12.65 5.52
CA GLU A 62 15.95 -12.62 6.91
C GLU A 62 14.41 -12.54 6.97
N ILE A 63 13.79 -11.74 6.10
CA ILE A 63 12.32 -11.66 6.01
C ILE A 63 11.74 -13.00 5.56
N LEU A 64 12.37 -13.67 4.59
CA LEU A 64 11.95 -14.97 4.08
C LEU A 64 12.01 -16.04 5.17
N GLU A 65 13.07 -16.06 5.97
CA GLU A 65 13.17 -16.95 7.12
C GLU A 65 12.07 -16.69 8.16
N SER A 66 11.79 -15.41 8.45
CA SER A 66 10.70 -15.05 9.36
C SER A 66 9.33 -15.47 8.82
N LEU A 67 9.09 -15.33 7.52
CA LEU A 67 7.84 -15.75 6.87
C LEU A 67 7.66 -17.26 6.93
N ARG A 68 8.71 -18.04 6.66
CA ARG A 68 8.67 -19.51 6.74
C ARG A 68 8.36 -20.01 8.15
N LYS A 69 8.83 -19.31 9.18
CA LYS A 69 8.51 -19.62 10.59
C LYS A 69 7.07 -19.27 10.95
N ALA A 70 6.58 -18.12 10.45
CA ALA A 70 5.25 -17.62 10.79
C ALA A 70 4.11 -18.28 10.00
N LEU A 71 4.40 -18.78 8.79
CA LEU A 71 3.42 -19.39 7.88
C LEU A 71 3.91 -20.79 7.43
N PRO A 72 3.82 -21.81 8.30
CA PRO A 72 4.24 -23.17 7.98
C PRO A 72 3.44 -23.72 6.79
N GLY A 73 4.12 -24.23 5.76
CA GLY A 73 3.49 -24.81 4.57
C GLY A 73 3.20 -23.82 3.43
N GLY A 74 3.52 -22.53 3.60
CA GLY A 74 3.43 -21.55 2.51
C GLY A 74 4.63 -21.60 1.56
N GLU A 75 4.39 -21.70 0.26
CA GLU A 75 5.42 -21.50 -0.77
C GLU A 75 5.68 -20.01 -0.97
N VAL A 76 6.40 -19.41 -0.02
CA VAL A 76 6.89 -18.03 -0.17
C VAL A 76 8.33 -18.07 -0.67
N GLY A 77 8.59 -17.42 -1.80
CA GLY A 77 9.91 -17.26 -2.37
C GLY A 77 10.41 -15.82 -2.34
N VAL A 78 11.66 -15.65 -2.79
CA VAL A 78 12.30 -14.35 -2.96
C VAL A 78 11.54 -13.49 -3.99
N GLY A 79 10.94 -14.13 -5.01
CA GLY A 79 10.17 -13.47 -6.06
C GLY A 79 8.95 -12.73 -5.53
N GLU A 80 8.19 -13.36 -4.64
CA GLU A 80 6.99 -12.81 -4.01
C GLU A 80 7.34 -11.62 -3.12
N ILE A 81 8.41 -11.73 -2.31
CA ILE A 81 8.89 -10.63 -1.47
C ILE A 81 9.32 -9.45 -2.36
N ARG A 82 10.09 -9.70 -3.43
CA ARG A 82 10.48 -8.66 -4.39
C ARG A 82 9.27 -8.02 -5.06
N HIS A 83 8.24 -8.80 -5.37
CA HIS A 83 7.00 -8.27 -5.93
C HIS A 83 6.35 -7.30 -4.93
N VAL A 84 6.14 -7.71 -3.68
CA VAL A 84 5.59 -6.83 -2.62
C VAL A 84 6.42 -5.55 -2.47
N LEU A 85 7.75 -5.68 -2.38
CA LEU A 85 8.65 -4.52 -2.28
C LEU A 85 8.53 -3.57 -3.47
N GLY A 86 8.44 -4.12 -4.70
CA GLY A 86 8.21 -3.33 -5.90
C GLY A 86 6.91 -2.54 -5.82
N ARG A 87 5.82 -3.17 -5.37
CA ARG A 87 4.51 -2.51 -5.22
C ARG A 87 4.54 -1.41 -4.15
N LEU A 88 5.21 -1.64 -3.04
CA LEU A 88 5.36 -0.64 -1.97
C LEU A 88 6.22 0.55 -2.43
N SER A 89 7.31 0.28 -3.17
CA SER A 89 8.18 1.30 -3.76
C SER A 89 7.45 2.15 -4.81
N GLU A 90 6.77 1.51 -5.75
CA GLU A 90 5.93 2.17 -6.77
C GLU A 90 4.86 3.05 -6.12
N GLY A 91 4.26 2.57 -5.03
CA GLY A 91 3.29 3.31 -4.23
C GLY A 91 3.88 4.40 -3.32
N CYS A 92 5.20 4.60 -3.31
CA CYS A 92 5.91 5.56 -2.44
C CYS A 92 5.75 5.29 -0.93
N TYR A 93 5.53 4.03 -0.53
CA TYR A 93 5.40 3.60 0.87
C TYR A 93 6.73 3.30 1.56
N LEU A 94 7.82 3.21 0.80
CA LEU A 94 9.16 2.94 1.33
C LEU A 94 9.99 4.22 1.34
N ASP A 95 10.90 4.34 2.31
CA ASP A 95 11.93 5.38 2.37
C ASP A 95 13.01 5.12 1.31
N ASP A 96 12.67 5.36 0.06
CA ASP A 96 13.51 5.09 -1.11
C ASP A 96 13.54 6.29 -2.09
N PRO A 97 14.35 6.22 -3.17
CA PRO A 97 14.42 7.30 -4.15
C PRO A 97 13.09 7.64 -4.82
N ALA A 98 12.17 6.68 -4.97
CA ALA A 98 10.88 6.92 -5.61
C ALA A 98 10.00 7.83 -4.72
N ALA A 99 9.91 7.50 -3.43
CA ALA A 99 9.20 8.35 -2.47
C ALA A 99 9.86 9.73 -2.32
N ALA A 100 11.20 9.80 -2.30
CA ALA A 100 11.93 11.06 -2.20
C ALA A 100 11.68 11.98 -3.42
N ALA A 101 11.72 11.41 -4.63
CA ALA A 101 11.42 12.14 -5.87
C ALA A 101 9.97 12.65 -5.87
N ARG A 102 9.03 11.80 -5.44
CA ARG A 102 7.61 12.17 -5.33
C ARG A 102 7.39 13.30 -4.34
N LEU A 103 7.97 13.21 -3.13
CA LEU A 103 7.89 14.25 -2.11
C LEU A 103 8.47 15.58 -2.61
N SER A 104 9.60 15.55 -3.32
CA SER A 104 10.17 16.75 -3.95
C SER A 104 9.20 17.37 -4.97
N GLY A 105 8.55 16.55 -5.79
CA GLY A 105 7.53 17.00 -6.74
C GLY A 105 6.33 17.65 -6.05
N VAL A 106 5.78 17.01 -5.01
CA VAL A 106 4.68 17.54 -4.21
C VAL A 106 5.06 18.88 -3.56
N ARG A 107 6.26 18.97 -2.98
CA ARG A 107 6.78 20.21 -2.39
C ARG A 107 6.88 21.34 -3.41
N LYS A 108 7.46 21.09 -4.58
CA LYS A 108 7.58 22.10 -5.65
C LYS A 108 6.21 22.54 -6.17
N ALA A 109 5.27 21.61 -6.31
CA ALA A 109 3.90 21.92 -6.72
C ALA A 109 3.20 22.78 -5.67
N PHE A 110 3.38 22.45 -4.39
CA PHE A 110 2.90 23.27 -3.29
C PHE A 110 3.52 24.66 -3.37
N GLU A 111 4.84 24.81 -3.40
CA GLU A 111 5.55 26.10 -3.47
C GLU A 111 5.04 27.02 -4.60
N ARG A 112 4.80 26.46 -5.79
CA ARG A 112 4.32 27.19 -6.97
C ARG A 112 2.81 27.52 -6.96
N ALA A 113 2.03 26.95 -6.06
CA ALA A 113 0.59 27.17 -6.04
C ALA A 113 0.28 28.61 -5.60
N GLU A 114 -0.37 29.38 -6.47
CA GLU A 114 -0.80 30.77 -6.21
C GLU A 114 -1.69 30.89 -4.96
N VAL A 115 -2.53 29.87 -4.73
CA VAL A 115 -3.38 29.75 -3.55
C VAL A 115 -3.13 28.39 -2.91
N ARG A 116 -3.05 28.36 -1.57
CA ARG A 116 -3.00 27.13 -0.77
C ARG A 116 -4.41 26.79 -0.33
N PRO A 117 -5.09 25.79 -0.94
CA PRO A 117 -6.45 25.46 -0.54
C PRO A 117 -6.41 24.93 0.89
N ALA A 118 -7.40 25.31 1.70
CA ALA A 118 -7.50 24.75 3.04
C ALA A 118 -7.67 23.23 2.91
N TRP A 119 -6.88 22.47 3.67
CA TRP A 119 -6.86 20.99 3.66
C TRP A 119 -8.28 20.39 3.69
N HIS A 120 -9.15 20.92 4.54
CA HIS A 120 -10.54 20.46 4.70
C HIS A 120 -11.47 20.84 3.52
N SER A 121 -11.13 21.85 2.72
CA SER A 121 -11.95 22.29 1.56
C SER A 121 -11.65 21.51 0.27
N MET A 122 -10.51 20.81 0.22
CA MET A 122 -10.07 20.03 -0.95
C MET A 122 -10.81 18.68 -1.07
N GLN A 123 -11.26 18.09 0.04
CA GLN A 123 -11.97 16.81 0.04
C GLN A 123 -13.34 16.85 -0.66
N ARG A 124 -13.97 18.03 -0.81
CA ARG A 124 -15.28 18.17 -1.48
C ARG A 124 -15.22 18.25 -3.01
N ARG A 125 -14.05 18.46 -3.63
CA ARG A 125 -13.96 18.68 -5.09
C ARG A 125 -13.71 17.43 -5.92
N GLN A 126 -13.38 16.28 -5.32
CA GLN A 126 -13.11 15.02 -6.04
C GLN A 126 -14.22 13.97 -5.90
N SER A 127 -15.44 14.34 -5.51
CA SER A 127 -16.58 13.43 -5.63
C SER A 127 -17.13 13.51 -7.06
N PRO A 128 -17.11 12.44 -7.86
CA PRO A 128 -17.95 12.39 -9.05
C PRO A 128 -19.40 12.61 -8.59
N ARG A 129 -20.15 13.48 -9.27
CA ARG A 129 -21.62 13.49 -9.11
C ARG A 129 -22.10 12.08 -9.44
N LEU A 130 -22.52 11.32 -8.42
CA LEU A 130 -23.03 9.96 -8.58
C LEU A 130 -24.35 10.04 -9.34
N ALA A 131 -24.28 9.93 -10.67
CA ALA A 131 -25.40 9.55 -11.50
C ALA A 131 -25.50 8.02 -11.48
N GLY A 132 -26.42 7.50 -10.66
CA GLY A 132 -27.31 6.40 -11.00
C GLY A 132 -26.81 4.96 -11.22
N ASP A 133 -25.52 4.67 -11.42
CA ASP A 133 -25.10 3.29 -11.77
C ASP A 133 -24.39 2.56 -10.63
N ARG A 134 -24.97 1.43 -10.21
CA ARG A 134 -24.35 0.48 -9.27
C ARG A 134 -23.19 -0.24 -9.97
N PRO A 135 -21.95 -0.22 -9.45
CA PRO A 135 -20.85 -0.93 -10.09
C PRO A 135 -20.94 -2.45 -9.86
N ASN A 136 -20.82 -3.20 -10.95
CA ASN A 136 -20.66 -4.65 -10.98
C ASN A 136 -19.25 -5.03 -10.46
N ILE A 137 -19.17 -5.83 -9.40
CA ILE A 137 -17.91 -6.28 -8.78
C ILE A 137 -17.52 -7.62 -9.41
N PRO A 138 -16.36 -7.75 -10.08
CA PRO A 138 -15.92 -9.03 -10.66
C PRO A 138 -15.59 -10.07 -9.58
N SER A 139 -15.89 -11.33 -9.88
CA SER A 139 -15.77 -12.49 -8.98
C SER A 139 -14.33 -13.01 -8.78
N VAL A 140 -14.16 -13.75 -7.68
CA VAL A 140 -12.95 -13.93 -6.85
C VAL A 140 -11.90 -14.95 -7.37
N ASN A 141 -11.93 -15.40 -8.62
CA ASN A 141 -11.05 -16.50 -9.05
C ASN A 141 -9.78 -16.06 -9.78
N ALA A 142 -8.87 -15.38 -9.06
CA ALA A 142 -7.42 -15.33 -9.30
C ALA A 142 -6.73 -14.28 -8.37
N PHE A 143 -6.51 -14.58 -7.08
CA PHE A 143 -5.92 -13.61 -6.15
C PHE A 143 -4.65 -14.14 -5.48
N SER A 144 -3.59 -13.32 -5.50
CA SER A 144 -2.32 -13.58 -4.84
C SER A 144 -2.44 -13.26 -3.34
N PRO A 145 -1.95 -14.14 -2.43
CA PRO A 145 -2.04 -13.91 -0.97
C PRO A 145 -1.19 -12.72 -0.46
N PHE A 146 -0.44 -12.08 -1.36
CA PHE A 146 0.49 -11.00 -1.03
C PHE A 146 -0.06 -9.61 -1.35
N VAL A 147 -0.81 -9.45 -2.45
CA VAL A 147 -1.30 -8.14 -2.91
C VAL A 147 -2.67 -8.32 -3.58
N LEU A 148 -3.69 -7.65 -3.03
CA LEU A 148 -5.09 -7.79 -3.45
C LEU A 148 -5.53 -6.69 -4.45
N ALA A 149 -4.65 -6.32 -5.40
CA ALA A 149 -4.87 -5.28 -6.40
C ALA A 149 -4.81 -3.80 -5.91
N THR A 150 -4.56 -2.90 -6.86
CA THR A 150 -4.42 -1.43 -6.68
C THR A 150 -5.62 -0.64 -7.18
N ARG A 151 -6.71 -1.32 -7.55
CA ARG A 151 -7.86 -0.67 -8.16
C ARG A 151 -9.09 -0.81 -7.28
N ALA A 152 -8.95 -0.31 -6.06
CA ALA A 152 -10.08 -0.07 -5.18
C ALA A 152 -10.43 1.41 -5.22
N HIS A 153 -11.26 1.81 -6.20
CA HIS A 153 -12.12 2.97 -6.01
C HIS A 153 -13.21 2.52 -5.03
N LEU A 154 -12.84 2.35 -3.75
CA LEU A 154 -13.78 2.09 -2.67
C LEU A 154 -14.31 3.45 -2.22
N PRO A 155 -15.56 3.83 -2.56
CA PRO A 155 -16.16 4.98 -1.92
C PRO A 155 -16.34 4.66 -0.43
N TYR A 156 -15.87 5.57 0.43
CA TYR A 156 -16.16 5.57 1.85
C TYR A 156 -17.68 5.52 2.08
N ALA A 157 -18.21 4.34 2.44
CA ALA A 157 -19.53 4.08 2.99
C ALA A 157 -19.42 2.67 3.61
N LEU A 158 -19.58 2.41 4.91
CA LEU A 158 -20.54 2.94 5.86
C LEU A 158 -19.95 2.88 7.28
N TYR A 159 -20.32 3.88 8.07
CA TYR A 159 -20.25 3.86 9.53
C TYR A 159 -21.25 2.83 10.08
N TRP A 160 -20.82 2.13 11.12
CA TRP A 160 -21.58 1.49 12.20
C TRP A 160 -23.11 1.55 12.15
N THR A 161 -23.73 0.37 12.20
CA THR A 161 -24.93 0.10 13.02
C THR A 161 -24.71 -1.18 13.78
#